data_AF-A0AAD5P7R9-F1
#
_entry.id   AF-A0AAD5P7R9-F1
#
_cell.length_a   1.000
_cell.length_b   1.000
_cell.length_c   1.000
_cell.angle_alpha   90.00
_cell.angle_beta   90.00
_cell.angle_gamma   90.00
#
_symmetry.space_group_name_H-M   'P 1'
#
loop_
_entity.id
_entity.type
_entity.pdbx_description
1 polymer ?
#
loop_
_entity_poly.entity_id
_entity_poly.type
_entity_poly.pdbx_seq_one_letter_code
_entity_poly.pdbx_strand_id
1 'polypeptide(L)'
;MVSGVRHYFENNHGLIIPHHAITSIPLEGEGKVEERVDRLHKILVGHPGWMNALTSADVILWTTHSQGTPVSAMLIHRLLEENHINLHTQSVCMLAMAGISHGPFPSLKGNLIVKYFEADAARELFHFMDSTSEISQKYRRSLNHLLRNGIKTILVGSLQDQVVPLYSAIMTGASHPNILRAVYIDGHIYSEDDFLINLVTFALRLRNAGLSDHGLLTHISEVLAGDLYSWEGGHSTIYEERDVYEMAVQYLFESAPFGRVTNKQTDTAVDVLLDTFQAKVRQNPFYLPWAMRGICDDAAVLSDQILRQELQKLRTLFEQWVPASAKLREIKFRLEPLRARL
;
A
#
# COMPACT_ATOMS: atom_id res chain seq x y z
N MET A 1 -5.59 -14.50 -4.49
CA MET A 1 -6.11 -13.85 -5.73
C MET A 1 -7.21 -14.65 -6.44
N VAL A 2 -6.97 -15.83 -7.04
CA VAL A 2 -8.01 -16.59 -7.79
C VAL A 2 -9.30 -16.80 -7.00
N SER A 3 -9.18 -17.16 -5.71
CA SER A 3 -10.32 -17.28 -4.79
C SER A 3 -11.09 -15.96 -4.64
N GLY A 4 -10.40 -14.84 -4.43
CA GLY A 4 -11.02 -13.52 -4.32
C GLY A 4 -11.75 -13.09 -5.60
N VAL A 5 -11.20 -13.36 -6.78
CA VAL A 5 -11.90 -13.09 -8.06
C VAL A 5 -13.22 -13.86 -8.13
N ARG A 6 -13.18 -15.16 -7.85
CA ARG A 6 -14.40 -15.99 -7.90
C ARG A 6 -15.43 -15.52 -6.88
N HIS A 7 -15.01 -15.29 -5.64
CA HIS A 7 -15.89 -14.85 -4.57
C HIS A 7 -16.55 -13.50 -4.88
N TYR A 8 -15.78 -12.51 -5.37
CA TYR A 8 -16.32 -11.20 -5.76
C TYR A 8 -17.41 -11.33 -6.83
N PHE A 9 -17.16 -12.07 -7.92
CA PHE A 9 -18.13 -12.20 -9.00
C PHE A 9 -19.36 -13.04 -8.59
N GLU A 10 -19.17 -14.09 -7.81
CA GLU A 10 -20.26 -14.94 -7.34
C GLU A 10 -21.17 -14.17 -6.38
N ASN A 11 -20.61 -13.51 -5.36
CA ASN A 11 -21.40 -12.86 -4.32
C ASN A 11 -21.99 -11.51 -4.75
N ASN A 12 -21.23 -10.69 -5.47
CA ASN A 12 -21.68 -9.33 -5.78
C ASN A 12 -22.45 -9.27 -7.10
N HIS A 13 -22.24 -10.24 -7.99
CA HIS A 13 -22.81 -10.23 -9.35
C HIS A 13 -23.56 -11.51 -9.72
N GLY A 14 -23.58 -12.54 -8.87
CA GLY A 14 -24.23 -13.82 -9.18
C GLY A 14 -23.57 -14.58 -10.33
N LEU A 15 -22.30 -14.30 -10.62
CA LEU A 15 -21.56 -14.83 -11.78
C LEU A 15 -20.48 -15.84 -11.35
N ILE A 16 -20.65 -17.08 -11.78
CA ILE A 16 -19.64 -18.13 -11.58
C ILE A 16 -18.61 -18.05 -12.69
N ILE A 17 -17.39 -17.63 -12.37
CA ILE A 17 -16.28 -17.56 -13.32
C ILE A 17 -15.75 -18.97 -13.63
N PRO A 18 -15.80 -19.45 -14.89
CA PRO A 18 -15.31 -20.78 -15.25
C PRO A 18 -13.83 -20.97 -14.90
N HIS A 19 -13.43 -22.20 -14.56
CA HIS A 19 -12.05 -22.49 -14.17
C HIS A 19 -11.01 -22.10 -15.23
N HIS A 20 -11.35 -22.29 -16.52
CA HIS A 20 -10.47 -21.98 -17.64
C HIS A 20 -10.35 -20.48 -17.96
N ALA A 21 -11.21 -19.63 -17.39
CA ALA A 21 -11.17 -18.19 -17.62
C ALA A 21 -10.09 -17.48 -16.79
N ILE A 22 -9.48 -18.16 -15.81
CA ILE A 22 -8.44 -17.60 -14.95
C ILE A 22 -7.18 -18.46 -15.07
N THR A 23 -6.10 -17.88 -15.57
CA THR A 23 -4.76 -18.49 -15.51
C THR A 23 -3.99 -17.91 -14.34
N SER A 24 -3.51 -18.78 -13.44
CA SER A 24 -2.64 -18.38 -12.32
C SER A 24 -1.17 -18.54 -12.71
N ILE A 25 -0.37 -17.50 -12.52
CA ILE A 25 1.07 -17.49 -12.81
C ILE A 25 1.82 -17.20 -11.49
N PRO A 26 2.33 -18.23 -10.79
CA PRO A 26 3.07 -18.05 -9.54
C PRO A 26 4.55 -17.74 -9.84
N LEU A 27 4.89 -16.47 -9.94
CA LEU A 27 6.27 -16.02 -10.09
C LEU A 27 6.98 -15.97 -8.74
N GLU A 28 7.97 -16.84 -8.55
CA GLU A 28 8.73 -16.96 -7.30
C GLU A 28 10.24 -16.83 -7.53
N GLY A 29 10.92 -16.24 -6.55
CA GLY A 29 12.37 -16.11 -6.58
C GLY A 29 12.91 -15.20 -5.49
N GLU A 30 14.09 -15.53 -4.98
CA GLU A 30 14.80 -14.86 -3.88
C GLU A 30 16.07 -14.15 -4.37
N GLY A 31 16.44 -13.03 -3.76
CA GLY A 31 17.66 -12.30 -4.13
C GLY A 31 17.45 -10.79 -4.08
N LYS A 32 18.40 -10.04 -4.63
CA LYS A 32 18.26 -8.58 -4.76
C LYS A 32 17.17 -8.24 -5.77
N VAL A 33 16.61 -7.04 -5.65
CA VAL A 33 15.46 -6.59 -6.44
C VAL A 33 15.71 -6.73 -7.95
N GLU A 34 16.84 -6.23 -8.46
CA GLU A 34 17.14 -6.29 -9.90
C GLU A 34 17.38 -7.73 -10.38
N GLU A 35 18.10 -8.54 -9.61
CA GLU A 35 18.32 -9.96 -9.89
C GLU A 35 17.00 -10.74 -9.94
N ARG A 36 16.07 -10.41 -9.03
CA ARG A 36 14.71 -10.96 -9.03
C ARG A 36 13.95 -10.53 -10.28
N VAL A 37 14.00 -9.25 -10.67
CA VAL A 37 13.36 -8.77 -11.92
C VAL A 37 13.87 -9.58 -13.12
N ASP A 38 15.18 -9.72 -13.29
CA ASP A 38 15.76 -10.44 -14.42
C ASP A 38 15.41 -11.93 -14.44
N ARG A 39 15.48 -12.60 -13.29
CA ARG A 39 15.13 -14.01 -13.21
C ARG A 39 13.64 -14.24 -13.46
N LEU A 40 12.76 -13.47 -12.82
CA LEU A 40 11.32 -13.62 -12.97
C LEU A 40 10.87 -13.31 -14.41
N HIS A 41 11.50 -12.32 -15.03
CA HIS A 41 11.32 -12.04 -16.46
C HIS A 41 11.70 -13.24 -17.33
N LYS A 42 12.90 -13.82 -17.16
CA LYS A 42 13.35 -15.01 -17.89
C LYS A 42 12.42 -16.21 -17.68
N ILE A 43 11.96 -16.41 -16.44
CA ILE A 43 10.99 -17.47 -16.12
C ILE A 43 9.69 -17.24 -16.89
N LEU A 44 9.12 -16.03 -16.83
CA LEU A 44 7.86 -15.71 -17.49
C LEU A 44 7.95 -15.90 -19.02
N VAL A 45 8.96 -15.30 -19.66
CA VAL A 45 9.18 -15.39 -21.11
C VAL A 45 9.52 -16.82 -21.55
N GLY A 46 10.19 -17.59 -20.71
CA GLY A 46 10.53 -18.99 -20.95
C GLY A 46 9.35 -19.96 -20.89
N HIS A 47 8.16 -19.52 -20.47
CA HIS A 47 6.95 -20.35 -20.39
C HIS A 47 5.91 -19.91 -21.44
N PRO A 48 5.83 -20.58 -22.61
CA PRO A 48 4.93 -20.17 -23.70
C PRO A 48 3.45 -20.11 -23.30
N GLY A 49 2.99 -21.02 -22.44
CA GLY A 49 1.62 -21.02 -21.95
C GLY A 49 1.30 -19.80 -21.09
N TRP A 50 2.25 -19.36 -20.25
CA TRP A 50 2.12 -18.16 -19.43
C TRP A 50 2.19 -16.90 -20.28
N MET A 51 3.09 -16.85 -21.26
CA MET A 51 3.15 -15.73 -22.20
C MET A 51 1.88 -15.61 -23.03
N ASN A 52 1.32 -16.72 -23.52
CA ASN A 52 0.05 -16.69 -24.25
C ASN A 52 -1.10 -16.21 -23.35
N ALA A 53 -1.16 -16.69 -22.10
CA ALA A 53 -2.17 -16.21 -21.15
C ALA A 53 -1.99 -14.71 -20.84
N LEU A 54 -0.75 -14.25 -20.64
CA LEU A 54 -0.44 -12.85 -20.37
C LEU A 54 -0.83 -11.94 -21.53
N THR A 55 -0.48 -12.29 -22.76
CA THR A 55 -0.71 -11.42 -23.94
C THR A 55 -2.16 -11.43 -24.42
N SER A 56 -2.92 -12.50 -24.15
CA SER A 56 -4.32 -12.63 -24.54
C SER A 56 -5.33 -12.23 -23.47
N ALA A 57 -4.90 -12.00 -22.23
CA ALA A 57 -5.79 -11.64 -21.13
C ALA A 57 -6.48 -10.28 -21.34
N ASP A 58 -7.78 -10.17 -21.05
CA ASP A 58 -8.47 -8.88 -20.96
C ASP A 58 -8.10 -8.11 -19.67
N VAL A 59 -7.79 -8.86 -18.62
CA VAL A 59 -7.53 -8.36 -17.27
C VAL A 59 -6.30 -9.04 -16.67
N ILE A 60 -5.39 -8.23 -16.12
CA ILE A 60 -4.22 -8.70 -15.38
C ILE A 60 -4.31 -8.19 -13.94
N LEU A 61 -4.45 -9.11 -13.00
CA LEU A 61 -4.40 -8.83 -11.56
C LEU A 61 -3.03 -9.29 -11.03
N TRP A 62 -2.16 -8.33 -10.74
CA TRP A 62 -0.80 -8.58 -10.29
C TRP A 62 -0.70 -8.45 -8.76
N THR A 63 -0.45 -9.54 -8.05
CA THR A 63 -0.33 -9.51 -6.58
C THR A 63 1.10 -9.64 -6.13
N THR A 64 1.46 -8.86 -5.12
CA THR A 64 2.82 -8.86 -4.58
C THR A 64 2.85 -8.53 -3.10
N HIS A 65 3.95 -8.90 -2.45
CA HIS A 65 4.14 -8.75 -1.01
C HIS A 65 5.56 -8.27 -0.70
N SER A 66 5.70 -7.35 0.26
CA SER A 66 6.98 -6.92 0.82
C SER A 66 8.00 -6.49 -0.26
N GLN A 67 9.20 -7.08 -0.29
CA GLN A 67 10.22 -6.85 -1.32
C GLN A 67 9.73 -7.15 -2.75
N GLY A 68 8.74 -8.02 -2.91
CA GLY A 68 8.11 -8.26 -4.21
C GLY A 68 7.51 -6.98 -4.80
N THR A 69 7.16 -5.98 -3.99
CA THR A 69 6.52 -4.73 -4.44
C THR A 69 7.38 -3.96 -5.44
N PRO A 70 8.64 -3.55 -5.11
CA PRO A 70 9.51 -2.93 -6.10
C PRO A 70 9.86 -3.85 -7.27
N VAL A 71 10.05 -5.15 -7.03
CA VAL A 71 10.30 -6.15 -8.09
C VAL A 71 9.16 -6.16 -9.10
N SER A 72 7.91 -6.18 -8.63
CA SER A 72 6.71 -6.25 -9.46
C SER A 72 6.51 -4.98 -10.27
N ALA A 73 6.69 -3.80 -9.67
CA ALA A 73 6.59 -2.55 -10.41
C ALA A 73 7.65 -2.46 -11.53
N MET A 74 8.89 -2.87 -11.26
CA MET A 74 9.97 -2.90 -12.24
C MET A 74 9.74 -3.96 -13.33
N LEU A 75 9.21 -5.14 -12.97
CA LEU A 75 8.89 -6.19 -13.93
C LEU A 75 7.72 -5.81 -14.84
N ILE A 76 6.62 -5.26 -14.29
CA ILE A 76 5.50 -4.77 -15.09
C ILE A 76 5.97 -3.67 -16.04
N HIS A 77 6.81 -2.74 -15.57
CA HIS A 77 7.38 -1.69 -16.41
C HIS A 77 8.15 -2.28 -17.59
N ARG A 78 9.02 -3.26 -17.35
CA ARG A 78 9.74 -3.96 -18.42
C ARG A 78 8.81 -4.67 -19.41
N LEU A 79 7.76 -5.34 -18.91
CA LEU A 79 6.78 -6.03 -19.77
C LEU A 79 5.97 -5.05 -20.63
N LEU A 80 5.77 -3.82 -20.18
CA LEU A 80 5.19 -2.74 -20.99
C LEU A 80 6.16 -2.28 -22.08
N GLU A 81 7.43 -2.02 -21.74
CA GLU A 81 8.45 -1.60 -22.70
C GLU A 81 8.68 -2.66 -23.80
N GLU A 82 8.59 -3.93 -23.44
CA GLU A 82 8.73 -5.06 -24.37
C GLU A 82 7.42 -5.41 -25.11
N ASN A 83 6.33 -4.67 -24.88
CA ASN A 83 4.99 -4.89 -25.47
C ASN A 83 4.38 -6.27 -25.18
N HIS A 84 4.79 -6.90 -24.08
CA HIS A 84 4.15 -8.11 -23.56
C HIS A 84 2.83 -7.81 -22.84
N ILE A 85 2.67 -6.59 -22.31
CA ILE A 85 1.41 -6.05 -21.80
C ILE A 85 0.98 -4.89 -22.71
N ASN A 86 -0.25 -4.96 -23.22
CA ASN A 86 -0.83 -3.95 -24.10
C ASN A 86 -2.03 -3.26 -23.44
N LEU A 87 -1.82 -2.04 -22.94
CA LEU A 87 -2.84 -1.27 -22.22
C LEU A 87 -3.96 -0.69 -23.11
N HIS A 88 -3.89 -0.88 -24.43
CA HIS A 88 -5.01 -0.60 -25.33
C HIS A 88 -6.09 -1.69 -25.27
N THR A 89 -5.71 -2.92 -24.91
CA THR A 89 -6.60 -4.08 -24.87
C THR A 89 -6.76 -4.67 -23.47
N GLN A 90 -5.81 -4.41 -22.57
CA GLN A 90 -5.74 -5.04 -21.26
C GLN A 90 -5.92 -4.01 -20.14
N SER A 91 -6.66 -4.38 -19.09
CA SER A 91 -6.74 -3.61 -17.85
C SER A 91 -5.85 -4.26 -16.79
N VAL A 92 -4.98 -3.47 -16.15
CA VAL A 92 -4.00 -3.98 -15.19
C VAL A 92 -4.23 -3.35 -13.82
N CYS A 93 -4.22 -4.19 -12.78
CA CYS A 93 -4.25 -3.77 -11.39
C CYS A 93 -3.12 -4.44 -10.61
N MET A 94 -2.31 -3.65 -9.92
CA MET A 94 -1.28 -4.14 -9.01
C MET A 94 -1.77 -4.02 -7.56
N LEU A 95 -1.81 -5.14 -6.83
CA LEU A 95 -2.05 -5.20 -5.39
C LEU A 95 -0.73 -5.45 -4.68
N ALA A 96 -0.26 -4.46 -3.93
CA ALA A 96 0.95 -4.55 -3.10
C ALA A 96 0.60 -4.61 -1.63
N MET A 97 0.95 -5.72 -0.98
CA MET A 97 0.73 -5.96 0.44
C MET A 97 2.04 -5.78 1.21
N ALA A 98 2.01 -5.03 2.32
CA ALA A 98 3.17 -4.77 3.17
C ALA A 98 4.43 -4.31 2.41
N GLY A 99 4.27 -3.50 1.35
CA GLY A 99 5.36 -3.13 0.46
C GLY A 99 6.48 -2.33 1.12
N ILE A 100 7.74 -2.60 0.74
CA ILE A 100 8.93 -1.95 1.34
C ILE A 100 9.30 -0.62 0.67
N SER A 101 8.33 0.17 0.21
CA SER A 101 8.55 1.37 -0.62
C SER A 101 9.39 2.46 0.05
N HIS A 102 9.40 2.50 1.38
CA HIS A 102 10.25 3.37 2.20
C HIS A 102 11.12 2.57 3.19
N GLY A 103 11.41 1.30 2.85
CA GLY A 103 12.19 0.37 3.66
C GLY A 103 11.45 -0.22 4.87
N PRO A 104 12.11 -1.14 5.59
CA PRO A 104 11.60 -1.71 6.85
C PRO A 104 11.68 -0.70 8.01
N PHE A 105 11.34 -1.10 9.24
CA PHE A 105 11.56 -0.24 10.40
C PHE A 105 13.04 0.11 10.58
N PRO A 106 13.43 1.38 10.75
CA PRO A 106 14.83 1.78 10.93
C PRO A 106 15.53 1.12 12.14
N SER A 107 14.79 0.80 13.19
CA SER A 107 15.30 0.08 14.37
C SER A 107 15.83 -1.32 14.03
N LEU A 108 15.36 -1.93 12.94
CA LEU A 108 15.79 -3.28 12.53
C LEU A 108 17.19 -3.31 11.92
N LYS A 109 17.72 -2.16 11.45
CA LYS A 109 19.04 -2.09 10.80
C LYS A 109 20.18 -2.57 11.71
N GLY A 110 20.00 -2.45 13.04
CA GLY A 110 20.98 -2.87 14.03
C GLY A 110 20.70 -4.23 14.68
N ASN A 111 19.54 -4.84 14.43
CA ASN A 111 19.07 -6.01 15.17
C ASN A 111 19.92 -7.26 14.84
N LEU A 112 20.37 -7.97 15.87
CA LEU A 112 21.22 -9.15 15.77
C LEU A 112 20.58 -10.28 14.97
N ILE A 113 19.25 -10.46 15.04
CA ILE A 113 18.55 -11.50 14.28
C ILE A 113 18.63 -11.20 12.78
N VAL A 114 18.35 -9.96 12.37
CA VAL A 114 18.49 -9.54 10.97
C VAL A 114 19.94 -9.73 10.52
N LYS A 115 20.92 -9.37 11.37
CA LYS A 115 22.37 -9.55 11.13
C LYS A 115 22.80 -11.01 10.94
N TYR A 116 22.23 -11.95 11.69
CA TYR A 116 22.57 -13.37 11.62
C TYR A 116 21.95 -14.07 10.39
N PHE A 117 20.87 -13.54 9.83
CA PHE A 117 20.20 -14.02 8.61
C PHE A 117 20.59 -13.20 7.34
N GLU A 118 21.63 -12.35 7.38
CA GLU A 118 21.99 -11.44 6.28
C GLU A 118 22.45 -12.17 5.00
N ALA A 119 21.49 -12.51 4.15
CA ALA A 119 21.69 -12.49 2.70
C ALA A 119 21.81 -11.02 2.23
N ASP A 120 22.60 -10.75 1.20
CA ASP A 120 22.75 -9.39 0.64
C ASP A 120 21.43 -8.74 0.23
N ALA A 121 20.42 -9.56 -0.10
CA ALA A 121 19.06 -9.13 -0.39
C ALA A 121 18.39 -8.42 0.80
N ALA A 122 18.62 -8.89 2.03
CA ALA A 122 18.04 -8.29 3.24
C ALA A 122 18.66 -6.92 3.54
N ARG A 123 19.97 -6.76 3.28
CA ARG A 123 20.67 -5.46 3.42
C ARG A 123 20.16 -4.44 2.41
N GLU A 124 19.85 -4.88 1.20
CA GLU A 124 19.35 -4.00 0.13
C GLU A 124 18.03 -3.31 0.51
N LEU A 125 17.16 -3.98 1.29
CA LEU A 125 15.89 -3.42 1.75
C LEU A 125 16.06 -2.08 2.49
N PHE A 126 17.18 -1.91 3.20
CA PHE A 126 17.48 -0.67 3.91
C PHE A 126 17.86 0.49 2.98
N HIS A 127 18.22 0.25 1.72
CA HIS A 127 18.42 1.33 0.74
C HIS A 127 17.11 2.03 0.37
N PHE A 128 15.95 1.36 0.53
CA PHE A 128 14.64 1.98 0.32
C PHE A 128 14.27 3.02 1.39
N MET A 129 14.98 3.06 2.52
CA MET A 129 14.83 4.11 3.53
C MET A 129 15.22 5.49 3.02
N ASP A 130 16.00 5.55 1.95
CA ASP A 130 16.37 6.79 1.28
C ASP A 130 15.76 6.79 -0.12
N SER A 131 14.82 7.69 -0.36
CA SER A 131 14.15 7.85 -1.65
C SER A 131 15.10 8.31 -2.77
N THR A 132 16.31 8.76 -2.43
CA THR A 132 17.36 9.19 -3.36
C THR A 132 18.35 8.08 -3.72
N SER A 133 18.29 6.93 -3.03
CA SER A 133 19.12 5.77 -3.39
C SER A 133 18.81 5.28 -4.81
N GLU A 134 19.79 4.64 -5.45
CA GLU A 134 19.66 4.18 -6.84
C GLU A 134 18.45 3.25 -7.03
N ILE A 135 18.29 2.27 -6.14
CA ILE A 135 17.20 1.29 -6.23
C ILE A 135 15.83 1.94 -5.94
N SER A 136 15.75 2.88 -5.00
CA SER A 136 14.55 3.68 -4.76
C SER A 136 14.16 4.47 -6.00
N GLN A 137 15.12 5.10 -6.67
CA GLN A 137 14.86 5.88 -7.88
C GLN A 137 14.44 5.00 -9.07
N LYS A 138 15.01 3.79 -9.22
CA LYS A 138 14.56 2.79 -10.20
C LYS A 138 13.11 2.37 -9.95
N TYR A 139 12.77 2.06 -8.69
CA TYR A 139 11.40 1.72 -8.30
C TYR A 139 10.42 2.87 -8.53
N ARG A 140 10.76 4.09 -8.08
CA ARG A 140 9.93 5.30 -8.25
C ARG A 140 9.66 5.63 -9.70
N ARG A 141 10.66 5.51 -10.59
CA ARG A 141 10.48 5.66 -12.04
C ARG A 141 9.52 4.63 -12.62
N SER A 142 9.65 3.37 -12.19
CA SER A 142 8.77 2.29 -12.65
C SER A 142 7.33 2.50 -12.17
N LEU A 143 7.15 2.88 -10.90
CA LEU A 143 5.83 3.22 -10.37
C LEU A 143 5.20 4.40 -11.11
N ASN A 144 5.96 5.45 -11.40
CA ASN A 144 5.47 6.56 -12.22
C ASN A 144 5.05 6.10 -13.61
N HIS A 145 5.84 5.26 -14.26
CA HIS A 145 5.49 4.69 -15.55
C HIS A 145 4.17 3.91 -15.48
N LEU A 146 3.98 3.05 -14.48
CA LEU A 146 2.74 2.29 -14.28
C LEU A 146 1.53 3.23 -14.12
N LEU A 147 1.61 4.18 -13.18
CA LEU A 147 0.50 5.06 -12.81
C LEU A 147 0.10 5.99 -13.97
N ARG A 148 1.09 6.60 -14.65
CA ARG A 148 0.87 7.44 -15.84
C ARG A 148 0.15 6.72 -16.97
N ASN A 149 0.38 5.42 -17.09
CA ASN A 149 -0.24 4.57 -18.11
C ASN A 149 -1.60 3.99 -17.67
N GLY A 150 -2.19 4.51 -16.59
CA GLY A 150 -3.53 4.12 -16.17
C GLY A 150 -3.60 2.84 -15.33
N ILE A 151 -2.45 2.27 -14.93
CA ILE A 151 -2.42 1.06 -14.10
C ILE A 151 -2.87 1.42 -12.69
N LYS A 152 -3.90 0.72 -12.21
CA LYS A 152 -4.40 0.84 -10.84
C LYS A 152 -3.45 0.16 -9.87
N THR A 153 -3.14 0.83 -8.77
CA THR A 153 -2.21 0.32 -7.76
C THR A 153 -2.86 0.43 -6.38
N ILE A 154 -3.03 -0.70 -5.71
CA ILE A 154 -3.53 -0.75 -4.34
C ILE A 154 -2.36 -1.05 -3.42
N LEU A 155 -2.23 -0.23 -2.39
CA LEU A 155 -1.17 -0.33 -1.41
C LEU A 155 -1.80 -0.65 -0.05
N VAL A 156 -1.59 -1.86 0.44
CA VAL A 156 -2.21 -2.33 1.69
C VAL A 156 -1.12 -2.55 2.72
N GLY A 157 -1.15 -1.77 3.80
CA GLY A 157 -0.32 -2.03 4.98
C GLY A 157 -1.05 -2.88 6.00
N SER A 158 -0.32 -3.56 6.87
CA SER A 158 -0.91 -4.19 8.06
C SER A 158 -0.76 -3.25 9.25
N LEU A 159 -1.81 -3.10 10.06
CA LEU A 159 -1.80 -2.13 11.17
C LEU A 159 -0.71 -2.48 12.20
N GLN A 160 -0.56 -3.77 12.52
CA GLN A 160 0.45 -4.29 13.46
C GLN A 160 1.53 -5.08 12.73
N ASP A 161 2.00 -4.54 11.61
CA ASP A 161 3.18 -5.07 10.93
C ASP A 161 4.42 -4.88 11.83
N GLN A 162 5.19 -5.95 11.99
CA GLN A 162 6.39 -6.00 12.81
C GLN A 162 7.66 -5.67 12.01
N VAL A 163 7.63 -5.73 10.67
CA VAL A 163 8.79 -5.57 9.78
C VAL A 163 8.74 -4.25 9.01
N VAL A 164 7.58 -3.92 8.46
CA VAL A 164 7.38 -2.82 7.52
C VAL A 164 6.45 -1.77 8.14
N PRO A 165 6.91 -0.52 8.33
CA PRO A 165 6.06 0.53 8.85
C PRO A 165 4.93 0.84 7.87
N LEU A 166 3.77 1.22 8.41
CA LEU A 166 2.58 1.55 7.62
C LEU A 166 2.90 2.59 6.53
N TYR A 167 3.68 3.63 6.83
CA TYR A 167 4.07 4.65 5.85
C TYR A 167 4.81 4.09 4.62
N SER A 168 5.54 2.99 4.80
CA SER A 168 6.29 2.31 3.76
C SER A 168 5.33 1.47 2.92
N ALA A 169 4.50 0.67 3.58
CA ALA A 169 3.53 -0.19 2.92
C ALA A 169 2.51 0.57 2.04
N ILE A 170 2.08 1.75 2.49
CA ILE A 170 1.12 2.59 1.74
C ILE A 170 1.80 3.66 0.87
N MET A 171 3.13 3.70 0.84
CA MET A 171 3.95 4.70 0.13
C MET A 171 3.41 6.13 0.31
N THR A 172 3.55 6.67 1.51
CA THR A 172 2.99 7.99 1.87
C THR A 172 3.49 9.13 0.98
N GLY A 173 4.75 9.04 0.50
CA GLY A 173 5.36 10.03 -0.39
C GLY A 173 4.93 9.96 -1.86
N ALA A 174 3.88 9.21 -2.20
CA ALA A 174 3.30 9.18 -3.55
C ALA A 174 1.88 9.77 -3.55
N SER A 175 1.49 10.52 -4.57
CA SER A 175 0.09 10.93 -4.76
C SER A 175 -0.30 10.82 -6.23
N HIS A 176 -1.32 10.01 -6.51
CA HIS A 176 -1.87 9.80 -7.86
C HIS A 176 -3.30 9.21 -7.73
N PRO A 177 -4.26 9.58 -8.60
CA PRO A 177 -5.65 9.11 -8.51
C PRO A 177 -5.83 7.59 -8.65
N ASN A 178 -4.90 6.92 -9.36
CA ASN A 178 -4.90 5.47 -9.51
C ASN A 178 -4.29 4.71 -8.30
N ILE A 179 -3.92 5.41 -7.22
CA ILE A 179 -3.47 4.79 -5.98
C ILE A 179 -4.65 4.68 -5.02
N LEU A 180 -5.01 3.45 -4.64
CA LEU A 180 -5.87 3.18 -3.50
C LEU A 180 -5.01 2.72 -2.32
N ARG A 181 -5.20 3.31 -1.15
CA ARG A 181 -4.53 2.88 0.09
C ARG A 181 -5.51 2.21 1.03
N ALA A 182 -5.08 1.12 1.63
CA ALA A 182 -5.87 0.42 2.64
C ALA A 182 -4.98 -0.07 3.78
N VAL A 183 -5.63 -0.47 4.87
CA VAL A 183 -4.99 -1.11 6.00
C VAL A 183 -5.72 -2.40 6.31
N TYR A 184 -4.96 -3.49 6.43
CA TYR A 184 -5.42 -4.74 7.01
C TYR A 184 -5.34 -4.65 8.53
N ILE A 185 -6.42 -5.08 9.18
CA ILE A 185 -6.55 -5.12 10.63
C ILE A 185 -6.96 -6.53 10.99
N ASP A 186 -6.15 -7.19 11.82
CA ASP A 186 -6.45 -8.54 12.27
C ASP A 186 -7.74 -8.56 13.10
N GLY A 187 -8.60 -9.55 12.85
CA GLY A 187 -9.89 -9.67 13.54
C GLY A 187 -9.76 -9.78 15.06
N HIS A 188 -8.64 -10.31 15.58
CA HIS A 188 -8.40 -10.44 17.01
C HIS A 188 -8.14 -9.10 17.72
N ILE A 189 -7.67 -8.09 16.98
CA ILE A 189 -7.38 -6.75 17.51
C ILE A 189 -8.45 -5.73 17.11
N TYR A 190 -9.32 -6.07 16.16
CA TYR A 190 -10.32 -5.16 15.63
C TYR A 190 -11.36 -4.81 16.69
N SER A 191 -11.66 -3.51 16.79
CA SER A 191 -12.81 -2.98 17.52
C SER A 191 -13.32 -1.74 16.79
N GLU A 192 -14.64 -1.66 16.58
CA GLU A 192 -15.28 -0.55 15.87
C GLU A 192 -15.05 0.80 16.56
N ASP A 193 -14.90 0.78 17.89
CA ASP A 193 -14.70 1.96 18.73
C ASP A 193 -13.21 2.18 19.10
N ASP A 194 -12.27 1.44 18.52
CA ASP A 194 -10.86 1.71 18.75
C ASP A 194 -10.44 3.03 18.08
N PHE A 195 -9.92 3.95 18.89
CA PHE A 195 -9.54 5.28 18.43
C PHE A 195 -8.41 5.25 17.37
N LEU A 196 -7.40 4.39 17.53
CA LEU A 196 -6.26 4.37 16.60
C LEU A 196 -6.64 3.76 15.26
N ILE A 197 -7.48 2.71 15.26
CA ILE A 197 -8.06 2.15 14.05
C ILE A 197 -8.86 3.22 13.29
N ASN A 198 -9.75 3.93 13.97
CA ASN A 198 -10.54 4.99 13.35
C ASN A 198 -9.66 6.15 12.85
N LEU A 199 -8.59 6.50 13.59
CA LEU A 199 -7.67 7.57 13.21
C LEU A 199 -6.90 7.23 11.92
N VAL A 200 -6.36 6.01 11.84
CA VAL A 200 -5.61 5.53 10.66
C VAL A 200 -6.54 5.41 9.45
N THR A 201 -7.72 4.82 9.64
CA THR A 201 -8.70 4.65 8.55
C THR A 201 -9.20 6.00 8.02
N PHE A 202 -9.46 6.98 8.90
CA PHE A 202 -9.80 8.35 8.49
C PHE A 202 -8.67 9.01 7.70
N ALA A 203 -7.43 8.91 8.17
CA ALA A 203 -6.28 9.48 7.46
C ALA A 203 -6.06 8.84 6.08
N LEU A 204 -6.28 7.53 5.95
CA LEU A 204 -6.26 6.84 4.65
C LEU A 204 -7.39 7.33 3.73
N ARG A 205 -8.60 7.55 4.25
CA ARG A 205 -9.72 8.15 3.49
C ARG A 205 -9.37 9.53 2.98
N LEU A 206 -8.75 10.39 3.79
CA LEU A 206 -8.25 11.69 3.33
C LEU A 206 -7.31 11.53 2.14
N ARG A 207 -6.29 10.65 2.24
CA ARG A 207 -5.33 10.41 1.15
C ARG A 207 -5.99 9.85 -0.11
N ASN A 208 -6.95 8.94 0.03
CA ASN A 208 -7.69 8.37 -1.10
C ASN A 208 -8.64 9.38 -1.75
N ALA A 209 -9.12 10.37 -1.00
CA ALA A 209 -9.90 11.50 -1.52
C ALA A 209 -9.02 12.61 -2.15
N GLY A 210 -7.70 12.43 -2.19
CA GLY A 210 -6.76 13.43 -2.71
C GLY A 210 -6.43 14.55 -1.71
N LEU A 211 -6.84 14.42 -0.46
CA LEU A 211 -6.55 15.37 0.62
C LEU A 211 -5.24 15.03 1.34
N SER A 212 -4.72 16.02 2.07
CA SER A 212 -3.55 15.84 2.93
C SER A 212 -3.96 15.18 4.25
N ASP A 213 -3.21 14.18 4.70
CA ASP A 213 -3.24 13.73 6.10
C ASP A 213 -2.25 14.53 6.96
N HIS A 214 -1.63 15.56 6.39
CA HIS A 214 -0.62 16.42 6.99
C HIS A 214 0.58 15.64 7.58
N GLY A 215 0.87 14.45 7.01
CA GLY A 215 1.94 13.57 7.44
C GLY A 215 1.62 12.73 8.68
N LEU A 216 0.35 12.69 9.12
CA LEU A 216 -0.10 11.89 10.26
C LEU A 216 0.30 10.42 10.13
N LEU A 217 0.06 9.79 8.98
CA LEU A 217 0.33 8.36 8.75
C LEU A 217 1.82 8.04 8.89
N THR A 218 2.70 8.94 8.44
CA THR A 218 4.15 8.82 8.63
C THR A 218 4.53 8.80 10.12
N HIS A 219 3.96 9.70 10.91
CA HIS A 219 4.37 9.91 12.30
C HIS A 219 3.72 8.94 13.29
N ILE A 220 2.51 8.45 12.98
CA ILE A 220 1.82 7.46 13.82
C ILE A 220 2.36 6.03 13.60
N SER A 221 2.95 5.74 12.43
CA SER A 221 3.44 4.40 12.04
C SER A 221 4.36 3.73 13.07
N GLU A 222 5.25 4.49 13.74
CA GLU A 222 6.15 3.94 14.75
C GLU A 222 5.39 3.36 15.96
N VAL A 223 4.22 3.92 16.25
CA VAL A 223 3.39 3.52 17.40
C VAL A 223 2.59 2.27 17.11
N LEU A 224 2.24 2.08 15.84
CA LEU A 224 1.45 0.96 15.35
C LEU A 224 2.27 -0.34 15.19
N ALA A 225 3.60 -0.24 15.22
CA ALA A 225 4.50 -1.39 15.05
C ALA A 225 4.09 -2.58 15.92
N GLY A 226 3.91 -3.73 15.27
CA GLY A 226 3.65 -5.01 15.94
C GLY A 226 4.85 -5.51 16.74
N ASP A 227 4.63 -6.51 17.57
CA ASP A 227 5.71 -7.14 18.33
C ASP A 227 6.51 -8.10 17.43
N LEU A 228 7.82 -7.87 17.35
CA LEU A 228 8.77 -8.67 16.57
C LEU A 228 8.90 -10.12 17.06
N TYR A 229 8.55 -10.39 18.31
CA TYR A 229 8.64 -11.72 18.92
C TYR A 229 7.32 -12.48 18.90
N SER A 230 6.25 -11.88 18.37
CA SER A 230 4.99 -12.59 18.16
C SER A 230 5.14 -13.62 17.03
N TRP A 231 4.65 -14.84 17.28
CA TRP A 231 4.71 -15.97 16.35
C TRP A 231 3.84 -15.76 15.10
N GLU A 232 2.73 -15.04 15.26
CA GLU A 232 1.87 -14.54 14.18
C GLU A 232 1.96 -13.02 14.19
N GLY A 233 2.31 -12.43 13.05
CA GLY A 233 2.53 -10.99 12.93
C GLY A 233 1.86 -10.45 11.68
N GLY A 234 1.41 -9.20 11.76
CA GLY A 234 0.62 -8.56 10.72
C GLY A 234 1.30 -8.53 9.35
N HIS A 235 2.63 -8.62 9.29
CA HIS A 235 3.38 -8.67 8.03
C HIS A 235 2.97 -9.85 7.14
N SER A 236 2.67 -11.00 7.75
CA SER A 236 2.41 -12.25 7.03
C SER A 236 0.91 -12.59 6.96
N THR A 237 0.12 -12.23 7.97
CA THR A 237 -1.31 -12.57 7.98
C THR A 237 -2.10 -11.81 6.91
N ILE A 238 -1.61 -10.66 6.45
CA ILE A 238 -2.25 -9.85 5.40
C ILE A 238 -2.50 -10.60 4.08
N TYR A 239 -1.62 -11.52 3.67
CA TYR A 239 -1.80 -12.27 2.41
C TYR A 239 -2.69 -13.50 2.57
N GLU A 240 -3.12 -13.81 3.78
CA GLU A 240 -4.10 -14.88 4.07
C GLU A 240 -5.53 -14.33 4.00
N GLU A 241 -5.70 -13.00 4.09
CA GLU A 241 -6.99 -12.34 4.05
C GLU A 241 -7.55 -12.26 2.62
N ARG A 242 -8.69 -12.90 2.39
CA ARG A 242 -9.35 -12.93 1.08
C ARG A 242 -9.85 -11.55 0.67
N ASP A 243 -10.37 -10.77 1.62
CA ASP A 243 -10.96 -9.46 1.36
C ASP A 243 -9.92 -8.47 0.78
N VAL A 244 -8.64 -8.64 1.11
CA VAL A 244 -7.54 -7.86 0.53
C VAL A 244 -7.42 -8.10 -0.99
N TYR A 245 -7.64 -9.34 -1.44
CA TYR A 245 -7.65 -9.67 -2.86
C TYR A 245 -8.93 -9.20 -3.55
N GLU A 246 -10.09 -9.32 -2.89
CA GLU A 246 -11.38 -8.85 -3.42
C GLU A 246 -11.38 -7.34 -3.62
N MET A 247 -10.79 -6.57 -2.71
CA MET A 247 -10.61 -5.13 -2.87
C MET A 247 -9.90 -4.77 -4.18
N ALA A 248 -8.95 -5.59 -4.62
CA ALA A 248 -8.25 -5.34 -5.88
C ALA A 248 -9.12 -5.59 -7.11
N VAL A 249 -9.99 -6.59 -7.04
CA VAL A 249 -10.99 -6.86 -8.07
C VAL A 249 -11.99 -5.72 -8.09
N GLN A 250 -12.56 -5.37 -6.94
CA GLN A 250 -13.51 -4.28 -6.79
C GLN A 250 -12.95 -2.96 -7.33
N TYR A 251 -11.75 -2.55 -6.88
CA TYR A 251 -11.15 -1.30 -7.34
C TYR A 251 -10.90 -1.29 -8.84
N LEU A 252 -10.49 -2.42 -9.44
CA LEU A 252 -10.31 -2.51 -10.88
C LEU A 252 -11.62 -2.31 -11.64
N PHE A 253 -12.72 -2.96 -11.24
CA PHE A 253 -13.98 -2.97 -11.97
C PHE A 253 -14.92 -1.80 -11.63
N GLU A 254 -14.87 -1.24 -10.42
CA GLU A 254 -15.83 -0.25 -9.93
C GLU A 254 -15.32 1.20 -9.95
N SER A 255 -14.05 1.44 -10.30
CA SER A 255 -13.51 2.80 -10.43
C SER A 255 -13.04 3.11 -11.85
N ALA A 256 -12.94 4.39 -12.20
CA ALA A 256 -12.27 4.82 -13.41
C ALA A 256 -10.74 4.91 -13.18
N PRO A 257 -9.90 4.68 -14.20
CA PRO A 257 -10.26 4.19 -15.53
C PRO A 257 -10.42 2.66 -15.56
N PHE A 258 -11.32 2.14 -16.40
CA PHE A 258 -11.48 0.70 -16.64
C PHE A 258 -11.73 0.43 -18.13
N GLY A 259 -11.15 -0.64 -18.69
CA GLY A 259 -11.30 -1.02 -20.09
C GLY A 259 -10.73 0.01 -21.08
N ARG A 260 -11.25 0.02 -22.32
CA ARG A 260 -10.82 0.92 -23.42
C ARG A 260 -11.01 2.43 -23.12
N VAL A 261 -11.55 2.77 -21.95
CA VAL A 261 -11.67 4.14 -21.44
C VAL A 261 -10.33 4.68 -20.92
N THR A 262 -9.32 3.82 -20.69
CA THR A 262 -7.93 4.24 -20.38
C THR A 262 -7.27 5.03 -21.52
N ASN A 263 -7.77 4.89 -22.74
CA ASN A 263 -7.11 5.37 -23.96
C ASN A 263 -7.94 6.34 -24.80
N LYS A 264 -9.01 6.94 -24.24
CA LYS A 264 -9.39 8.25 -24.78
C LYS A 264 -8.23 9.17 -24.45
N GLN A 265 -7.47 9.51 -25.49
CA GLN A 265 -6.48 10.59 -25.54
C GLN A 265 -7.06 11.86 -24.91
N THR A 266 -7.11 11.93 -23.59
CA THR A 266 -7.02 13.19 -22.88
C THR A 266 -5.53 13.39 -22.72
N ASP A 267 -5.00 14.47 -23.29
CA ASP A 267 -3.63 14.98 -23.19
C ASP A 267 -3.15 15.25 -21.73
N THR A 268 -3.71 14.57 -20.74
CA THR A 268 -3.53 14.79 -19.31
C THR A 268 -3.03 13.52 -18.64
N ALA A 269 -2.00 12.87 -19.21
CA ALA A 269 -1.25 11.87 -18.46
C ALA A 269 -0.66 12.55 -17.21
N VAL A 270 -1.20 12.23 -16.03
CA VAL A 270 -0.79 12.86 -14.77
C VAL A 270 0.43 12.11 -14.24
N ASP A 271 1.53 12.82 -14.02
CA ASP A 271 2.67 12.28 -13.28
C ASP A 271 2.30 12.00 -11.82
N VAL A 272 2.84 10.93 -11.25
CA VAL A 272 2.74 10.75 -9.80
C VAL A 272 3.56 11.82 -9.09
N LEU A 273 2.92 12.53 -8.15
CA LEU A 273 3.64 13.41 -7.24
C LEU A 273 4.44 12.54 -6.28
N LEU A 274 5.77 12.67 -6.32
CA LEU A 274 6.69 11.87 -5.52
C LEU A 274 7.52 12.77 -4.61
N ASP A 275 7.15 12.81 -3.33
CA ASP A 275 7.90 13.54 -2.32
C ASP A 275 9.21 12.82 -1.99
N THR A 276 10.24 13.59 -1.65
CA THR A 276 11.46 13.01 -1.08
C THR A 276 11.15 12.45 0.31
N PHE A 277 11.69 11.28 0.58
CA PHE A 277 11.51 10.58 1.83
C PHE A 277 12.85 10.05 2.34
N GLN A 278 13.06 10.21 3.65
CA GLN A 278 14.15 9.60 4.37
C GLN A 278 13.62 9.03 5.68
N ALA A 279 13.71 7.72 5.86
CA ALA A 279 13.26 7.06 7.07
C ALA A 279 14.17 7.46 8.25
N LYS A 280 13.54 7.80 9.38
CA LYS A 280 14.25 8.22 10.59
C LYS A 280 13.96 7.24 11.72
N VAL A 281 14.98 6.92 12.51
CA VAL A 281 14.86 6.04 13.69
C VAL A 281 13.94 6.63 14.75
N ARG A 282 13.94 7.95 14.89
CA ARG A 282 13.00 8.69 15.72
C ARG A 282 12.38 9.80 14.91
N GLN A 283 11.05 9.84 14.91
CA GLN A 283 10.32 10.94 14.31
C GLN A 283 10.35 12.16 15.23
N ASN A 284 10.27 13.36 14.64
CA ASN A 284 10.19 14.58 15.44
C ASN A 284 8.82 14.64 16.15
N PRO A 285 8.79 14.75 17.49
CA PRO A 285 7.57 14.64 18.28
C PRO A 285 6.56 15.78 18.04
N PHE A 286 7.00 16.91 17.48
CA PHE A 286 6.17 18.09 17.25
C PHE A 286 5.30 18.02 15.99
N TYR A 287 5.53 17.04 15.11
CA TYR A 287 4.73 16.92 13.88
C TYR A 287 3.34 16.34 14.10
N LEU A 288 3.15 15.42 15.05
CA LEU A 288 1.81 14.86 15.32
C LEU A 288 0.79 15.93 15.74
N PRO A 289 1.09 16.84 16.68
CA PRO A 289 0.18 17.94 16.99
C PRO A 289 -0.12 18.82 15.78
N TRP A 290 0.91 19.12 14.96
CA TRP A 290 0.76 19.96 13.78
C TRP A 290 -0.11 19.29 12.71
N ALA A 291 0.13 17.99 12.45
CA ALA A 291 -0.65 17.20 11.52
C ALA A 291 -2.12 17.15 11.94
N MET A 292 -2.40 16.88 13.22
CA MET A 292 -3.78 16.83 13.72
C MET A 292 -4.48 18.19 13.64
N ARG A 293 -3.78 19.27 13.97
CA ARG A 293 -4.32 20.62 13.80
C ARG A 293 -4.61 20.91 12.33
N GLY A 294 -3.68 20.57 11.44
CA GLY A 294 -3.84 20.70 10.00
C GLY A 294 -5.11 20.01 9.50
N ILE A 295 -5.35 18.76 9.91
CA ILE A 295 -6.57 18.01 9.60
C ILE A 295 -7.83 18.69 10.17
N CYS A 296 -7.79 19.13 11.43
CA CYS A 296 -8.95 19.74 12.09
C CYS A 296 -9.36 21.09 11.49
N ASP A 297 -8.40 21.83 10.95
CA ASP A 297 -8.57 23.17 10.39
C ASP A 297 -8.73 23.14 8.85
N ASP A 298 -8.65 21.96 8.22
CA ASP A 298 -8.69 21.81 6.76
C ASP A 298 -10.09 22.12 6.20
N ALA A 299 -10.18 23.17 5.38
CA ALA A 299 -11.44 23.61 4.80
C ALA A 299 -12.11 22.54 3.91
N ALA A 300 -11.33 21.69 3.24
CA ALA A 300 -11.88 20.60 2.42
C ALA A 300 -12.51 19.51 3.30
N VAL A 301 -11.88 19.19 4.43
CA VAL A 301 -12.41 18.24 5.42
C VAL A 301 -13.68 18.77 6.09
N LEU A 302 -13.70 20.06 6.45
CA LEU A 302 -14.83 20.68 7.15
C LEU A 302 -16.04 20.96 6.25
N SER A 303 -15.82 21.13 4.94
CA SER A 303 -16.89 21.35 3.96
C SER A 303 -17.53 20.06 3.48
N ASP A 304 -16.81 18.94 3.49
CA ASP A 304 -17.37 17.61 3.20
C ASP A 304 -18.17 17.07 4.41
N GLN A 305 -19.44 16.72 4.18
CA GLN A 305 -20.33 16.26 5.24
C GLN A 305 -19.88 14.94 5.87
N ILE A 306 -19.39 13.99 5.06
CA ILE A 306 -19.00 12.65 5.51
C ILE A 306 -17.71 12.77 6.34
N LEU A 307 -16.70 13.46 5.81
CA LEU A 307 -15.42 13.64 6.51
C LEU A 307 -15.60 14.42 7.81
N ARG A 308 -16.47 15.44 7.83
CA ARG A 308 -16.79 16.18 9.05
C ARG A 308 -17.44 15.30 10.12
N GLN A 309 -18.36 14.41 9.74
CA GLN A 309 -19.00 13.48 10.68
C GLN A 309 -17.99 12.47 11.24
N GLU A 310 -17.10 11.94 10.40
CA GLU A 310 -16.04 11.04 10.83
C GLU A 310 -15.04 11.73 11.76
N LEU A 311 -14.67 12.98 11.47
CA LEU A 311 -13.85 13.78 12.37
C LEU A 311 -14.53 14.02 13.71
N GLN A 312 -15.86 14.23 13.73
CA GLN A 312 -16.62 14.32 14.99
C GLN A 312 -16.62 12.99 15.75
N LYS A 313 -16.82 11.85 15.07
CA LYS A 313 -16.68 10.52 15.68
C LYS A 313 -15.30 10.35 16.31
N LEU A 314 -14.24 10.73 15.60
CA LEU A 314 -12.87 10.67 16.12
C LEU A 314 -12.68 11.49 17.40
N ARG A 315 -13.28 12.69 17.48
CA ARG A 315 -13.23 13.52 18.70
C ARG A 315 -13.87 12.80 19.89
N THR A 316 -15.05 12.20 19.68
CA THR A 316 -15.73 11.43 20.73
C THR A 316 -14.91 10.22 21.17
N LEU A 317 -14.38 9.44 20.23
CA LEU A 317 -13.52 8.29 20.55
C LEU A 317 -12.25 8.72 21.28
N PHE A 318 -11.63 9.84 20.90
CA PHE A 318 -10.44 10.37 21.55
C PHE A 318 -10.67 10.78 23.01
N GLU A 319 -11.82 11.40 23.30
CA GLU A 319 -12.20 11.77 24.66
C GLU A 319 -12.32 10.53 25.55
N GLN A 320 -12.94 9.48 25.03
CA GLN A 320 -13.18 8.21 25.72
C GLN A 320 -11.95 7.30 25.79
N TRP A 321 -11.00 7.45 24.86
CA TRP A 321 -9.86 6.55 24.74
C TRP A 321 -8.95 6.61 25.98
N VAL A 322 -8.74 5.49 26.66
CA VAL A 322 -7.81 5.39 27.79
C VAL A 322 -6.57 4.61 27.34
N PRO A 323 -5.41 5.26 27.13
CA PRO A 323 -4.25 4.58 26.57
C PRO A 323 -3.62 3.59 27.55
N ALA A 324 -3.43 2.34 27.12
CA ALA A 324 -2.94 1.26 27.98
C ALA A 324 -1.44 1.33 28.32
N SER A 325 -0.63 2.07 27.56
CA SER A 325 0.83 2.13 27.71
C SER A 325 1.36 3.55 27.81
N ALA A 326 2.60 3.72 28.33
CA ALA A 326 3.26 5.02 28.37
C ALA A 326 3.43 5.64 26.97
N LYS A 327 3.79 4.81 25.98
CA LYS A 327 3.90 5.21 24.57
C LYS A 327 2.55 5.74 24.05
N LEU A 328 1.45 5.04 24.31
CA LEU A 328 0.13 5.49 23.86
C LEU A 328 -0.37 6.73 24.62
N ARG A 329 0.00 6.91 25.91
CA ARG A 329 -0.29 8.14 26.66
C ARG A 329 0.43 9.36 26.06
N GLU A 330 1.70 9.19 25.67
CA GLU A 330 2.44 10.23 24.96
C GLU A 330 1.80 10.59 23.62
N ILE A 331 1.30 9.60 22.89
CA ILE A 331 0.56 9.83 21.65
C ILE A 331 -0.75 10.55 21.90
N LYS A 332 -1.52 10.16 22.91
CA LYS A 332 -2.72 10.89 23.31
C LYS A 332 -2.40 12.36 23.57
N PHE A 333 -1.34 12.66 24.33
CA PHE A 333 -0.89 14.03 24.58
C PHE A 333 -0.55 14.78 23.28
N ARG A 334 0.12 14.13 22.33
CA ARG A 334 0.48 14.74 21.03
C ARG A 334 -0.73 14.95 20.10
N LEU A 335 -1.82 14.21 20.30
CA LEU A 335 -3.05 14.31 19.53
C LEU A 335 -4.09 15.25 20.20
N GLU A 336 -3.75 15.91 21.32
CA GLU A 336 -4.63 16.87 22.01
C GLU A 336 -5.25 17.97 21.13
N PRO A 337 -4.65 18.43 20.00
CA PRO A 337 -5.34 19.35 19.09
C PRO A 337 -6.71 18.86 18.61
N LEU A 338 -6.98 17.55 18.65
CA LEU A 338 -8.29 16.98 18.32
C LEU A 338 -9.40 17.46 19.28
N ARG A 339 -9.07 17.82 20.53
CA ARG A 339 -10.01 18.41 21.50
C ARG A 339 -10.29 19.89 21.28
N ALA A 340 -9.42 20.58 20.55
CA ALA A 340 -9.60 22.01 20.34
C ALA A 340 -10.86 22.25 19.51
N ARG A 341 -11.92 22.75 20.15
CA ARG A 341 -13.03 23.41 19.48
C ARG A 341 -12.55 24.81 19.12
N LEU A 342 -12.33 25.08 17.84
CA LEU A 342 -12.31 26.45 17.35
C LEU A 342 -13.76 26.93 17.16
#